data_AF-A0A3B9R7Q3-F1
#
_entry.id   AF-A0A3B9R7Q3-F1
#
_cell.length_a   1.000
_cell.length_b   1.000
_cell.length_c   1.000
_cell.angle_alpha   90.00
_cell.angle_beta   90.00
_cell.angle_gamma   90.00
#
_symmetry.space_group_name_H-M   'P 1'
#
loop_
_entity.id
_entity.type
_entity.pdbx_description
1 polymer ?
#
loop_
_entity_poly.entity_id
_entity_poly.type
_entity_poly.pdbx_seq_one_letter_code
_entity_poly.pdbx_strand_id
1 'polypeptide(L)'
;RNQVLNICGHTNTNGNIQFKSGSIEALKKMVDNYGGFTLVPEMAISTNDNGHVLHFQKPKPVREVSLVVQQTFSKEVLLDALRHEILDKTPKEFEKNQRFIKINWR
;
A
#
# COMPACT_ATOMS: atom_id res chain seq x y z
N ARG A 1 -8.18 15.58 4.97
CA ARG A 1 -8.26 16.29 6.27
C ARG A 1 -9.29 15.56 7.12
N ASN A 2 -8.86 14.65 8.01
CA ASN A 2 -9.75 13.94 8.92
C ASN A 2 -9.30 14.17 10.36
N GLN A 3 -10.31 14.34 11.21
CA GLN A 3 -10.34 14.95 12.52
C GLN A 3 -9.26 14.44 13.50
N VAL A 4 -8.71 15.38 14.26
CA VAL A 4 -7.88 15.12 15.45
C VAL A 4 -8.78 14.51 16.52
N LEU A 5 -8.40 13.33 17.00
CA LEU A 5 -9.10 12.57 18.03
C LEU A 5 -8.91 13.19 19.41
N ASN A 6 -9.98 13.09 20.18
CA ASN A 6 -10.22 13.70 21.48
C ASN A 6 -9.15 13.32 22.52
N ILE A 7 -8.52 14.33 23.10
CA ILE A 7 -7.54 14.20 24.18
C ILE A 7 -8.27 14.02 25.51
N CYS A 8 -7.82 13.02 26.27
CA CYS A 8 -8.13 12.67 27.67
C CYS A 8 -9.32 11.71 27.93
N GLY A 9 -8.95 10.49 28.29
CA GLY A 9 -9.81 9.46 28.90
C GLY A 9 -8.95 8.23 29.26
N HIS A 10 -8.06 8.39 30.24
CA HIS A 10 -7.10 7.37 30.64
C HIS A 10 -7.81 6.21 31.35
N THR A 11 -7.91 5.04 30.72
CA THR A 11 -8.03 3.75 31.44
C THR A 11 -7.31 2.64 30.64
N ASN A 12 -6.35 2.01 31.32
CA ASN A 12 -5.62 0.78 30.96
C ASN A 12 -4.32 0.94 30.14
N THR A 13 -3.21 0.89 30.87
CA THR A 13 -1.80 1.02 30.46
C THR A 13 -1.21 -0.17 29.71
N ASN A 14 -2.03 -1.03 29.09
CA ASN A 14 -1.57 -2.19 28.28
C ASN A 14 -2.22 -2.22 26.88
N GLY A 15 -2.71 -1.09 26.38
CA GLY A 15 -3.45 -1.01 25.13
C GLY A 15 -2.55 -0.72 23.93
N ASN A 16 -2.54 -1.62 22.95
CA ASN A 16 -1.98 -1.37 21.62
C ASN A 16 -2.45 0.01 21.10
N ILE A 17 -1.50 0.91 20.85
CA ILE A 17 -1.81 2.24 20.31
C ILE A 17 -2.39 2.05 18.92
N GLN A 18 -3.68 2.32 18.75
CA GLN A 18 -4.32 2.29 17.43
C GLN A 18 -3.98 3.58 16.69
N PHE A 19 -2.82 3.59 16.02
CA PHE A 19 -2.40 4.71 15.20
C PHE A 19 -2.89 4.53 13.76
N LYS A 20 -3.66 5.52 13.29
CA LYS A 20 -4.12 5.58 11.89
C LYS A 20 -3.27 6.60 11.15
N SER A 21 -2.20 6.13 10.52
CA SER A 21 -1.42 6.95 9.60
C SER A 21 -2.06 7.00 8.21
N GLY A 22 -2.03 8.17 7.57
CA GLY A 22 -2.35 8.31 6.15
C GLY A 22 -1.17 8.10 5.20
N SER A 23 0.04 7.89 5.73
CA SER A 23 1.29 7.76 4.95
C SER A 23 2.13 6.58 5.44
N ILE A 24 2.73 5.85 4.49
CA ILE A 24 3.61 4.71 4.76
C ILE A 24 4.89 5.21 5.46
N GLU A 25 5.39 6.38 5.09
CA GLU A 25 6.56 7.01 5.69
C GLU A 25 6.37 7.30 7.17
N ALA A 26 5.17 7.76 7.55
CA ALA A 26 4.84 7.97 8.97
C ALA A 26 4.73 6.65 9.73
N LEU A 27 4.27 5.56 9.10
CA LEU A 27 4.30 4.22 9.72
C LEU A 27 5.73 3.72 9.94
N LYS A 28 6.63 3.92 8.96
CA LYS A 28 8.05 3.56 9.09
C LYS A 28 8.72 4.33 10.23
N LYS A 29 8.55 5.67 10.25
CA LYS A 29 9.06 6.53 11.34
C LYS A 29 8.50 6.16 12.71
N MET A 30 7.25 5.68 12.78
CA MET A 30 6.67 5.22 14.04
C MET A 30 7.43 4.00 14.56
N VAL A 31 7.69 3.03 13.70
CA VAL A 31 8.46 1.83 14.04
C VAL A 31 9.90 2.20 14.42
N ASP A 32 10.54 3.11 13.67
CA ASP A 32 11.92 3.54 13.96
C ASP A 32 12.05 4.21 15.33
N ASN A 33 11.07 5.04 15.73
CA ASN A 33 11.15 5.82 16.97
C ASN A 33 10.60 5.08 18.21
N TYR A 34 9.62 4.20 18.03
CA TYR A 34 8.87 3.59 19.13
C TYR A 34 8.94 2.06 19.15
N GLY A 35 9.60 1.45 18.16
CA GLY A 35 9.71 0.01 18.00
C GLY A 35 8.43 -0.65 17.46
N GLY A 36 8.48 -1.97 17.35
CA GLY A 36 7.40 -2.78 16.79
C GLY A 36 7.63 -3.12 15.32
N PHE A 37 6.55 -3.47 14.62
CA PHE A 37 6.59 -3.84 13.21
C PHE A 37 5.39 -3.23 12.47
N THR A 38 5.57 -3.00 11.18
CA THR A 38 4.48 -2.58 10.29
C THR A 38 4.58 -3.31 8.96
N LEU A 39 3.46 -3.42 8.25
CA LEU A 39 3.42 -3.98 6.92
C LEU A 39 3.58 -2.86 5.90
N VAL A 40 4.53 -3.02 4.98
CA VAL A 40 4.76 -2.09 3.87
C VAL A 40 4.65 -2.84 2.54
N PRO A 41 4.14 -2.19 1.47
CA PRO A 41 4.28 -2.72 0.13
C PRO A 41 5.76 -2.77 -0.27
N GLU A 42 6.12 -3.75 -1.10
CA GLU A 42 7.50 -3.93 -1.59
C GLU A 42 8.09 -2.63 -2.19
N MET A 43 7.32 -1.90 -3.00
CA MET A 43 7.78 -0.64 -3.63
C MET A 43 8.02 0.52 -2.64
N ALA A 44 7.63 0.38 -1.37
CA ALA A 44 7.90 1.38 -0.33
C ALA A 44 9.20 1.12 0.45
N ILE A 45 9.90 0.02 0.12
CA ILE A 45 11.21 -0.31 0.64
C ILE A 45 12.25 0.46 -0.19
N SER A 46 13.13 1.15 0.52
CA SER A 46 14.23 1.94 -0.02
C SER A 46 15.56 1.36 0.44
N THR A 47 16.66 1.77 -0.19
CA THR A 47 18.01 1.37 0.22
C THR A 47 18.38 1.79 1.64
N ASN A 48 17.67 2.79 2.19
CA ASN A 48 17.88 3.28 3.55
C ASN A 48 17.22 2.39 4.61
N ASP A 49 16.38 1.43 4.22
CA ASP A 49 15.70 0.50 5.13
C ASP A 49 16.50 -0.78 5.39
N ASN A 50 17.74 -0.85 4.89
CA ASN A 50 18.61 -2.00 5.05
C ASN A 50 18.79 -2.35 6.54
N GLY A 51 18.51 -3.62 6.88
CA GLY A 51 18.56 -4.12 8.26
C GLY A 51 17.26 -3.99 9.04
N HIS A 52 16.27 -3.23 8.55
CA HIS A 52 14.94 -3.06 9.17
C HIS A 52 13.80 -3.74 8.40
N VAL A 53 14.14 -4.55 7.39
CA VAL A 53 13.16 -5.24 6.54
C VAL A 53 13.18 -6.74 6.83
N LEU A 54 12.00 -7.27 7.14
CA LEU A 54 11.75 -8.72 7.28
C LEU A 54 10.78 -9.17 6.20
N HIS A 55 11.21 -10.10 5.34
CA HIS A 55 10.36 -10.64 4.27
C HIS A 55 9.54 -11.84 4.76
N PHE A 56 8.34 -11.98 4.23
CA PHE A 56 7.52 -13.18 4.45
C PHE A 56 8.16 -14.44 3.83
N GLN A 57 8.02 -15.57 4.51
CA GLN A 57 8.26 -16.88 3.94
C GLN A 57 7.16 -17.24 2.92
N LYS A 58 7.42 -18.22 2.05
CA LYS A 58 6.42 -18.65 1.07
C LYS A 58 5.25 -19.37 1.79
N PRO A 59 3.98 -19.16 1.36
CA PRO A 59 3.55 -18.25 0.30
C PRO A 59 3.53 -16.79 0.77
N LYS A 60 4.12 -15.89 -0.03
CA LYS A 60 4.16 -14.46 0.29
C LYS A 60 2.78 -13.83 0.06
N PRO A 61 2.27 -12.99 0.98
CA PRO A 61 1.06 -12.23 0.73
C PRO A 61 1.32 -11.22 -0.39
N VAL A 62 0.42 -11.16 -1.37
CA VAL A 62 0.50 -10.24 -2.50
C VAL A 62 -0.75 -9.39 -2.57
N ARG A 63 -0.65 -8.21 -3.20
CA ARG A 63 -1.78 -7.35 -3.53
C ARG A 63 -1.89 -7.19 -5.04
N GLU A 64 -3.12 -7.11 -5.53
CA GLU A 64 -3.40 -6.71 -6.91
C GLU A 64 -3.55 -5.17 -6.98
N VAL A 65 -2.96 -4.55 -8.00
CA VAL A 65 -3.13 -3.12 -8.30
C VAL A 65 -3.79 -3.01 -9.66
N SER A 66 -4.96 -2.36 -9.70
CA SER A 66 -5.82 -2.32 -10.90
C SER A 66 -6.28 -0.89 -11.19
N LEU A 67 -6.48 -0.59 -12.48
CA LEU A 67 -7.08 0.67 -12.93
C LEU A 67 -8.60 0.58 -12.80
N VAL A 68 -9.21 1.62 -12.22
CA VAL A 68 -10.66 1.70 -12.03
C VAL A 68 -11.19 2.93 -12.74
N VAL A 69 -12.22 2.74 -13.56
CA VAL A 69 -12.92 3.81 -14.29
C VAL A 69 -14.42 3.68 -14.13
N GLN A 70 -15.14 4.77 -14.38
CA GLN A 70 -16.60 4.72 -14.50
C GLN A 70 -17.02 3.84 -15.68
N GLN A 71 -18.17 3.20 -15.57
CA GLN A 71 -18.66 2.27 -16.59
C GLN A 71 -18.86 2.94 -17.97
N THR A 72 -19.18 4.23 -17.98
CA THR A 72 -19.42 5.07 -19.16
C THR A 72 -18.15 5.65 -19.77
N PHE A 73 -16.98 5.39 -19.19
CA PHE A 73 -15.71 5.88 -19.72
C PHE A 73 -15.44 5.25 -21.09
N SER A 74 -15.27 6.08 -22.13
CA SER A 74 -15.23 5.62 -23.52
C SER A 74 -13.83 5.59 -24.14
N LYS A 75 -12.81 6.13 -23.46
CA LYS A 75 -11.45 6.24 -24.01
C LYS A 75 -10.61 4.99 -23.73
N GLU A 76 -11.06 3.83 -24.20
CA GLU A 76 -10.38 2.54 -23.97
C GLU A 76 -8.91 2.56 -24.44
N VAL A 77 -8.61 3.22 -25.55
CA VAL A 77 -7.23 3.38 -26.06
C VAL A 77 -6.32 4.10 -25.05
N LEU A 78 -6.84 5.09 -24.33
CA LEU A 78 -6.09 5.79 -23.30
C LEU A 78 -5.80 4.88 -22.11
N LEU A 79 -6.74 4.02 -21.72
CA LEU A 79 -6.54 3.07 -20.63
C LEU A 79 -5.48 2.03 -20.99
N ASP A 80 -5.50 1.55 -22.23
CA ASP A 80 -4.50 0.58 -22.68
C ASP A 80 -3.10 1.20 -22.75
N ALA A 81 -2.98 2.43 -23.28
CA ALA A 81 -1.72 3.16 -23.28
C ALA A 81 -1.19 3.42 -21.85
N LEU A 82 -2.06 3.86 -20.93
CA LEU A 82 -1.69 4.09 -19.54
C LEU A 82 -1.28 2.79 -18.83
N ARG A 83 -2.03 1.71 -19.05
CA ARG A 83 -1.71 0.38 -18.53
C ARG A 83 -0.35 -0.07 -19.02
N HIS A 84 -0.09 0.08 -20.32
CA HIS A 84 1.17 -0.30 -20.94
C HIS A 84 2.34 0.44 -20.29
N GLU A 85 2.23 1.76 -20.16
CA GLU A 85 3.27 2.58 -19.54
C GLU A 85 3.53 2.19 -18.07
N ILE A 86 2.47 1.95 -17.29
CA ILE A 86 2.60 1.49 -15.90
C ILE A 86 3.33 0.14 -15.83
N LEU A 87 2.93 -0.82 -16.68
CA LEU A 87 3.54 -2.14 -16.70
C LEU A 87 4.99 -2.11 -17.19
N ASP A 88 5.34 -1.22 -18.12
CA ASP A 88 6.71 -1.03 -18.60
C ASP A 88 7.63 -0.51 -17.47
N LYS A 89 7.16 0.46 -16.70
CA LYS A 89 7.92 1.04 -15.57
C LYS A 89 7.86 0.22 -14.28
N THR A 90 7.06 -0.84 -14.23
CA THR A 90 7.01 -1.72 -13.04
C THR A 90 8.22 -2.67 -13.02
N PRO A 91 8.95 -2.79 -11.88
CA PRO A 91 10.12 -3.66 -11.78
C PRO A 91 9.84 -5.12 -12.16
N LYS A 92 10.85 -5.81 -12.66
CA LYS A 92 10.70 -7.16 -13.24
C LYS A 92 10.40 -8.24 -12.19
N GLU A 93 10.71 -8.01 -10.92
CA GLU A 93 10.39 -8.94 -9.83
C GLU A 93 8.88 -9.04 -9.52
N PHE A 94 8.06 -8.10 -9.99
CA PHE A 94 6.62 -8.13 -9.76
C PHE A 94 5.90 -9.01 -10.79
N GLU A 95 4.95 -9.80 -10.32
CA GLU A 95 4.07 -10.58 -11.19
C GLU A 95 3.14 -9.65 -11.99
N LYS A 96 3.26 -9.67 -13.31
CA LYS A 96 2.44 -8.85 -14.21
C LYS A 96 1.20 -9.63 -14.61
N ASN A 97 0.04 -9.23 -14.09
CA ASN A 97 -1.23 -9.80 -14.53
C ASN A 97 -1.58 -9.29 -15.94
N GLN A 98 -1.50 -10.18 -16.92
CA GLN A 98 -1.86 -9.87 -18.30
C GLN A 98 -3.37 -9.89 -18.55
N ARG A 99 -4.17 -10.44 -17.62
CA ARG A 99 -5.63 -10.50 -17.77
C ARG A 99 -6.24 -9.14 -17.50
N PHE A 100 -6.90 -8.59 -18.52
CA PHE A 100 -7.77 -7.43 -18.39
C PHE A 100 -9.17 -7.92 -18.01
N ILE A 101 -9.65 -7.54 -16.83
CA ILE A 101 -10.99 -7.87 -16.37
C ILE A 101 -11.69 -6.56 -16.01
N LYS A 102 -12.77 -6.24 -16.73
CA LYS A 102 -13.64 -5.12 -16.37
C LYS A 102 -14.46 -5.51 -15.14
N ILE A 103 -13.99 -5.13 -13.97
CA ILE A 103 -14.73 -5.33 -12.72
C ILE A 103 -15.75 -4.19 -12.60
N ASN A 104 -17.04 -4.53 -12.64
CA ASN A 104 -18.10 -3.58 -12.29
C ASN A 104 -18.09 -3.42 -10.77
N TRP A 105 -17.45 -2.36 -10.27
CA TRP A 105 -17.51 -1.99 -8.86
C TRP A 105 -18.93 -1.45 -8.53
N ARG A 106 -19.56 -2.01 -7.48
CA ARG A 106 -20.87 -1.61 -6.95
C ARG A 106 -20.71 -0.75 -5.71
#